data_AF-A0AAP3E590-F1
#
_entry.id   AF-A0AAP3E590-F1
#
_cell.length_a   1.000
_cell.length_b   1.000
_cell.length_c   1.000
_cell.angle_alpha   90.00
_cell.angle_beta   90.00
_cell.angle_gamma   90.00
#
_symmetry.space_group_name_H-M   'P 1'
#
loop_
_entity.id
_entity.type
_entity.pdbx_description
1 polymer ?
#
loop_
_entity_poly.entity_id
_entity_poly.type
_entity_poly.pdbx_seq_one_letter_code
_entity_poly.pdbx_strand_id
1 'polypeptide(L)' 'MRISFAKLLLLIAFFIVILVEARTVFAFFGIDVSLIGIAVTGVLVISALVLWAIRPGNDEPTEP' A
#
# COMPACT_ATOMS: atom_id res chain seq x y z
N MET A 1 -3.90 11.16 -12.02
CA MET A 1 -3.79 10.33 -10.79
C MET A 1 -5.15 10.28 -10.14
N ARG A 2 -5.57 9.11 -9.64
CA ARG A 2 -6.86 8.90 -8.97
C ARG A 2 -6.95 9.59 -7.60
N ILE A 3 -5.80 9.88 -6.97
CA ILE A 3 -5.68 10.62 -5.72
C ILE A 3 -4.55 11.66 -5.82
N SER A 4 -4.58 12.68 -4.96
CA SER A 4 -3.49 13.67 -4.92
C SER A 4 -2.19 13.06 -4.43
N PHE A 5 -1.06 13.62 -4.86
CA PHE A 5 0.27 13.14 -4.47
C PHE A 5 0.46 13.13 -2.95
N ALA A 6 0.04 14.18 -2.25
CA ALA A 6 0.10 14.24 -0.79
C ALA A 6 -0.72 13.11 -0.11
N LYS A 7 -1.93 12.82 -0.61
CA LYS A 7 -2.75 11.72 -0.09
C LYS A 7 -2.11 10.35 -0.37
N LEU A 8 -1.48 10.17 -1.53
CA LEU A 8 -0.75 8.94 -1.86
C LEU A 8 0.42 8.70 -0.90
N LEU A 9 1.22 9.74 -0.63
CA LEU A 9 2.34 9.63 0.32
C LEU A 9 1.88 9.29 1.73
N LEU A 10 0.81 9.94 2.20
CA LEU A 10 0.22 9.63 3.51
C LEU A 10 -0.24 8.18 3.58
N LEU A 11 -0.90 7.68 2.53
CA LEU A 11 -1.35 6.29 2.47
C LEU A 11 -0.18 5.31 2.47
N ILE A 12 0.89 5.59 1.71
CA ILE A 12 2.11 4.77 1.71
C ILE A 12 2.75 4.75 3.10
N ALA A 13 2.91 5.91 3.74
CA ALA A 13 3.48 6.00 5.08
C ALA A 13 2.66 5.18 6.10
N PHE A 14 1.34 5.25 6.02
CA PHE A 14 0.44 4.46 6.85
C PHE A 14 0.59 2.94 6.62
N PHE A 15 0.68 2.51 5.36
CA PHE A 15 0.94 1.10 5.03
C PHE A 15 2.28 0.59 5.57
N ILE A 16 3.32 1.42 5.57
CA ILE A 16 4.63 1.06 6.14
C ILE A 16 4.49 0.79 7.64
N VAL A 17 3.78 1.65 8.38
CA VAL A 17 3.51 1.43 9.81
C VAL A 17 2.74 0.12 10.01
N ILE A 18 1.68 -0.12 9.22
CA ILE A 18 0.91 -1.38 9.29
C ILE A 18 1.80 -2.60 9.06
N LEU A 19 2.72 -2.56 8.08
CA LEU A 19 3.60 -3.71 7.79
C LEU A 19 4.60 -4.00 8.90
N VAL A 20 5.14 -2.95 9.52
CA VAL A 20 6.04 -3.08 10.67
C VAL A 20 5.29 -3.67 11.86
N GLU A 21 4.11 -3.15 12.17
CA GLU A 21 3.29 -3.67 13.26
C GLU A 21 2.70 -5.04 12.96
N ALA A 22 2.42 -5.38 11.70
CA ALA A 22 2.01 -6.73 11.35
C ALA A 22 3.09 -7.74 11.74
N ARG A 23 4.38 -7.40 11.57
CA ARG A 23 5.48 -8.27 12.01
C ARG A 23 5.49 -8.47 13.53
N THR A 24 5.23 -7.41 14.30
CA THR A 24 5.18 -7.50 15.77
C THR A 24 3.97 -8.31 16.22
N VAL A 25 2.80 -8.09 15.61
CA VAL A 25 1.56 -8.84 15.85
C VAL A 25 1.73 -10.32 15.50
N PHE A 26 2.30 -10.65 14.33
CA PHE A 26 2.53 -12.05 13.97
C PHE A 26 3.52 -12.74 14.91
N ALA A 27 4.58 -12.04 15.32
CA ALA A 27 5.52 -12.56 16.31
C ALA A 27 4.85 -12.82 17.67
N PHE A 28 3.87 -11.99 18.08
CA PHE A 28 3.07 -12.23 19.29
C PHE A 28 2.27 -13.54 19.23
N PHE A 29 1.84 -13.97 18.05
CA PHE A 29 1.19 -15.27 17.83
C PHE A 29 2.16 -16.42 17.58
N GLY A 30 3.48 -16.22 17.74
CA GLY A 30 4.49 -17.24 17.46
C GLY A 30 4.74 -17.49 15.97
N ILE A 31 4.31 -16.57 15.10
CA ILE A 31 4.55 -16.64 13.65
C ILE A 31 5.74 -15.74 13.33
N ASP A 32 6.90 -16.36 13.07
CA ASP A 32 8.09 -15.64 12.66
C ASP A 32 8.00 -15.20 11.19
N VAL A 33 7.75 -13.90 10.99
CA VAL A 33 7.80 -13.30 9.66
C VAL A 33 9.20 -12.73 9.40
N SER A 34 9.85 -13.25 8.36
CA SER A 34 11.18 -12.80 7.95
C SER A 34 11.16 -11.33 7.53
N LEU A 35 12.26 -10.61 7.80
CA LEU A 35 12.41 -9.21 7.42
C LEU A 35 12.31 -9.03 5.89
N ILE A 36 12.94 -9.94 5.14
CA ILE A 36 12.91 -9.94 3.67
C ILE A 36 11.47 -10.17 3.18
N GLY A 37 10.73 -11.09 3.80
CA GLY A 37 9.33 -11.37 3.45
C GLY A 37 8.43 -10.15 3.61
N ILE A 38 8.55 -9.43 4.73
CA ILE A 38 7.81 -8.18 4.96
C ILE A 38 8.25 -7.09 3.98
N ALA A 39 9.56 -6.94 3.72
CA ALA A 39 10.06 -5.93 2.79
C ALA A 39 9.53 -6.17 1.36
N VAL A 40 9.58 -7.41 0.87
CA VAL A 40 9.04 -7.79 -0.44
C VAL A 40 7.53 -7.53 -0.50
N THR A 41 6.79 -7.92 0.54
CA THR A 41 5.36 -7.66 0.64
C THR A 41 5.06 -6.16 0.58
N GLY A 42 5.83 -5.35 1.30
CA GLY A 42 5.71 -3.89 1.28
C GLY A 42 5.96 -3.29 -0.09
N VAL A 43 7.02 -3.72 -0.78
CA VAL A 43 7.31 -3.29 -2.16
C VAL A 43 6.14 -3.64 -3.08
N LEU A 44 5.62 -4.87 -3.02
CA LEU A 44 4.50 -5.28 -3.87
C LEU A 44 3.23 -4.45 -3.61
N VAL A 45 2.87 -4.23 -2.34
CA VAL A 45 1.69 -3.44 -1.97
C VAL A 45 1.84 -1.99 -2.42
N ILE A 46 3.00 -1.37 -2.16
CA ILE A 46 3.27 0.02 -2.54
C ILE A 46 3.28 0.17 -4.07
N SER A 47 3.92 -0.76 -4.80
CA SER A 47 3.92 -0.75 -6.26
C SER A 47 2.50 -0.89 -6.83
N ALA A 48 1.69 -1.80 -6.31
CA ALA A 48 0.29 -1.95 -6.71
C ALA A 48 -0.51 -0.67 -6.46
N LEU A 49 -0.30 -0.04 -5.30
CA LEU A 49 -0.95 1.22 -4.94
C LEU A 49 -0.54 2.37 -5.87
N VAL A 50 0.75 2.50 -6.20
CA VAL A 50 1.25 3.51 -7.12
C VAL A 50 0.69 3.30 -8.52
N LEU A 51 0.74 2.06 -9.03
CA LEU A 51 0.18 1.71 -10.35
C LEU A 51 -1.31 2.05 -10.41
N TRP A 52 -2.06 1.71 -9.36
CA TRP A 52 -3.47 2.06 -9.23
C TRP A 52 -3.69 3.58 -9.20
N ALA A 53 -2.87 4.32 -8.45
CA ALA A 53 -3.02 5.76 -8.29
C ALA A 53 -2.70 6.53 -9.58
N ILE A 54 -1.78 6.06 -10.42
CA ILE A 54 -1.42 6.73 -11.67
C ILE A 54 -2.34 6.38 -12.83
N ARG A 55 -3.01 5.21 -12.80
CA ARG A 55 -3.92 4.77 -13.87
C ARG A 55 -5.09 5.76 -14.01
N PRO A 56 -5.41 6.24 -15.22
CA PRO A 56 -6.56 7.12 -15.44
C PRO A 56 -7.85 6.44 -14.96
N GLY A 57 -8.70 7.20 -14.26
CA GLY A 57 -10.04 6.76 -13.92
C GLY A 57 -10.91 6.76 -15.17
N ASN A 58 -11.80 5.78 -15.30
CA ASN A 58 -12.88 5.84 -16.28
C ASN A 58 -13.91 6.86 -15.76
N ASP A 59 -13.58 8.14 -15.85
CA ASP A 59 -14.57 9.19 -15.73
C ASP A 59 -15.20 9.30 -17.12
N GLU A 60 -16.19 8.44 -17.42
CA GLU A 60 -17.07 8.66 -18.56
C GLU A 60 -17.86 9.94 -18.30
N PRO A 61 -17.75 10.99 -19.12
CA PRO A 61 -18.76 12.03 -19.17
C PRO A 61 -19.92 11.45 -19.98
N THR A 62 -20.79 10.69 -19.32
CA THR A 62 -22.10 10.33 -19.88
C THR A 62 -23.11 11.31 -19.31
N GLU A 63 -23.28 12.45 -19.99
CA GLU A 63 -24.62 12.93 -20.36
C GLU A 63 -24.52 14.07 -21.41
N PRO A 64 -25.46 14.09 -22.38
CA PRO A 64 -25.48 14.98 -23.54
C PRO A 64 -25.98 16.41 -23.25
#